data_AF-A0A7L2TPW3-F1
#
_entry.id   AF-A0A7L2TPW3-F1
#
_cell.length_a   1.000
_cell.length_b   1.000
_cell.length_c   1.000
_cell.angle_alpha   90.00
_cell.angle_beta   90.00
_cell.angle_gamma   90.00
#
_symmetry.space_group_name_H-M   'P 1'
#
loop_
_entity.id
_entity.type
_entity.pdbx_description
1 polymer ?
#
loop_
_entity_poly.entity_id
_entity_poly.type
_entity_poly.pdbx_seq_one_letter_code
_entity_poly.pdbx_strand_id
1 'polypeptide(L)'
;FPGVVYNYDQQGVHRDAGGWEECICVPLVHPDVSELLQRWDELLEEFSLEEAWLPHRYEEQRHNCYTFALAFVNRVRRGRGREPLSKARFTESFLLPHTRQAARYLSLQRELAHRDFYIVPLAEEERDS
;
A
#
# COMPACT_ATOMS: atom_id res chain seq x y z
N PHE A 1 -18.44 2.27 -3.53
CA PHE A 1 -17.69 2.70 -4.73
C PHE A 1 -16.21 2.62 -4.38
N PRO A 2 -15.35 2.00 -5.21
CA PRO A 2 -13.91 2.16 -5.06
C PRO A 2 -13.60 3.66 -5.16
N GLY A 3 -12.78 4.17 -4.24
CA GLY A 3 -12.41 5.59 -4.21
C GLY A 3 -11.49 5.97 -5.38
N VAL A 4 -11.05 7.22 -5.40
CA VAL A 4 -10.02 7.69 -6.36
C VAL A 4 -8.64 7.24 -5.87
N VAL A 5 -7.83 6.69 -6.77
CA VAL A 5 -6.45 6.28 -6.49
C VAL A 5 -5.47 7.32 -7.05
N TYR A 6 -4.53 7.72 -6.21
CA TYR A 6 -3.39 8.53 -6.62
C TYR A 6 -2.16 7.64 -6.81
N ASN A 7 -1.52 7.72 -7.97
CA ASN A 7 -0.30 6.99 -8.27
C ASN A 7 0.71 7.88 -9.01
N TYR A 8 1.99 7.56 -8.90
CA TYR A 8 3.08 8.37 -9.43
C TYR A 8 3.98 7.55 -10.35
N ASP A 9 4.09 7.97 -11.60
CA ASP A 9 4.94 7.34 -12.62
C ASP A 9 5.76 8.37 -13.41
N GLN A 10 6.36 7.93 -14.52
CA GLN A 10 7.18 8.76 -15.40
C GLN A 10 6.43 9.97 -16.00
N GLN A 11 5.11 9.93 -16.02
CA GLN A 11 4.23 11.00 -16.52
C GLN A 11 3.70 11.91 -15.40
N GLY A 12 4.12 11.69 -14.15
CA GLY A 12 3.68 12.50 -13.00
C GLY A 12 2.65 11.76 -12.14
N VAL A 13 1.88 12.53 -11.38
CA VAL A 13 0.83 11.99 -10.51
C VAL A 13 -0.48 11.87 -11.28
N HIS A 14 -1.13 10.72 -11.19
CA HIS A 14 -2.41 10.41 -11.80
C HIS A 14 -3.51 10.25 -10.76
N ARG A 15 -4.76 10.48 -11.19
CA ARG A 15 -5.98 10.31 -10.40
C ARG A 15 -6.90 9.35 -11.14
N ASP A 16 -6.92 8.11 -10.70
CA ASP A 16 -7.65 7.04 -11.37
C ASP A 16 -8.89 6.65 -10.58
N ALA A 17 -10.04 6.62 -11.26
CA ALA A 17 -11.30 6.15 -10.68
C ALA A 17 -11.52 4.63 -10.86
N GLY A 18 -10.62 3.95 -11.58
CA GLY A 18 -10.69 2.52 -11.91
C GLY A 18 -9.34 2.01 -12.41
N GLY A 19 -9.25 0.72 -12.74
CA GLY A 19 -8.00 0.06 -13.13
C GLY A 19 -7.18 -0.48 -11.94
N TRP A 20 -7.71 -0.36 -10.72
CA TRP A 20 -7.10 -0.81 -9.47
C TRP A 20 -7.93 -1.92 -8.79
N GLU A 21 -8.84 -2.56 -9.52
CA GLU A 21 -9.79 -3.56 -9.00
C GLU A 21 -9.09 -4.83 -8.50
N GLU A 22 -7.92 -5.15 -9.05
CA GLU A 22 -7.11 -6.32 -8.67
C GLU A 22 -6.02 -5.97 -7.64
N CYS A 23 -6.06 -4.78 -7.05
CA CYS A 23 -5.05 -4.33 -6.09
C CYS A 23 -5.32 -4.79 -4.66
N ILE A 24 -4.25 -4.84 -3.87
CA ILE A 24 -4.32 -5.16 -2.44
C ILE A 24 -4.48 -3.86 -1.65
N CYS A 25 -5.60 -3.70 -0.97
CA CYS A 25 -5.82 -2.57 -0.07
C CYS A 25 -5.09 -2.79 1.27
N VAL A 26 -4.21 -1.86 1.63
CA VAL A 26 -3.47 -1.89 2.90
C VAL A 26 -4.03 -0.81 3.83
N PRO A 27 -4.73 -1.16 4.92
CA PRO A 27 -5.27 -0.17 5.84
C PRO A 27 -4.15 0.47 6.67
N LEU A 28 -3.93 1.77 6.48
CA LEU A 28 -2.85 2.52 7.12
C LEU A 28 -3.27 3.20 8.43
N VAL A 29 -4.57 3.42 8.61
CA VAL A 29 -5.17 4.11 9.75
C VAL A 29 -6.25 3.24 10.37
N HIS A 30 -6.36 3.29 11.71
CA HIS A 30 -7.48 2.63 12.40
C HIS A 30 -8.78 3.41 12.09
N PRO A 31 -9.95 2.75 12.03
CA PRO A 31 -11.23 3.43 11.80
C PRO A 31 -11.56 4.53 12.82
N ASP A 32 -11.01 4.44 14.04
CA ASP A 32 -11.32 5.37 15.13
C ASP A 32 -10.71 6.77 15.00
N VAL A 33 -10.00 7.08 13.90
CA VAL A 33 -9.36 8.38 13.70
C VAL A 33 -10.11 9.28 12.70
N SER A 34 -11.39 9.56 13.00
CA SER A 34 -12.33 10.22 12.07
C SER A 34 -11.87 11.59 11.57
N GLU A 35 -11.18 12.39 12.40
CA GLU A 35 -10.72 13.74 12.00
C GLU A 35 -9.70 13.71 10.86
N LEU A 36 -8.87 12.66 10.78
CA LEU A 36 -7.94 12.52 9.66
C LEU A 36 -8.63 12.03 8.42
N LEU A 37 -9.59 11.12 8.55
CA LEU A 37 -10.36 10.65 7.40
C LEU A 37 -11.06 11.83 6.71
N GLN A 38 -11.51 12.83 7.47
CA GLN A 38 -12.16 14.02 6.93
C GLN A 38 -11.22 14.93 6.11
N ARG A 39 -9.92 14.95 6.42
CA ARG A 39 -8.93 15.80 5.73
C ARG A 39 -7.99 15.02 4.81
N TRP A 40 -8.13 13.70 4.75
CA TRP A 40 -7.20 12.83 4.05
C TRP A 40 -7.16 13.15 2.56
N ASP A 41 -8.34 13.30 1.95
CA ASP A 41 -8.48 13.57 0.51
C ASP A 41 -7.92 14.95 0.14
N GLU A 42 -8.24 15.98 0.93
CA GLU A 42 -7.70 17.34 0.74
C GLU A 42 -6.18 17.37 0.85
N LEU A 43 -5.62 16.71 1.88
CA LEU A 43 -4.18 16.63 2.08
C LEU A 43 -3.48 15.88 0.94
N LEU A 44 -4.11 14.84 0.40
CA LEU A 44 -3.56 14.05 -0.70
C LEU A 44 -3.62 14.83 -2.02
N GLU A 45 -4.72 15.54 -2.28
CA GLU A 45 -4.88 16.43 -3.42
C GLU A 45 -3.80 17.52 -3.39
N GLU A 46 -3.63 18.24 -2.28
CA GLU A 46 -2.56 19.25 -2.13
C GLU A 46 -1.16 18.65 -2.31
N PHE A 47 -0.89 17.51 -1.68
CA PHE A 47 0.40 16.83 -1.76
C PHE A 47 0.73 16.38 -3.19
N SER A 48 -0.27 15.93 -3.95
CA SER A 48 -0.11 15.46 -5.33
C SER A 48 0.34 16.57 -6.30
N LEU A 49 0.07 17.83 -5.96
CA LEU A 49 0.40 19.00 -6.77
C LEU A 49 1.78 19.59 -6.46
N GLU A 50 2.50 19.06 -5.48
CA GLU A 50 3.82 19.56 -5.10
C GLU A 50 4.84 19.34 -6.22
N GLU A 51 5.74 20.32 -6.43
CA GLU A 51 6.78 20.27 -7.47
C GLU A 51 7.71 19.04 -7.36
N ALA A 52 7.80 18.47 -6.16
CA ALA A 52 8.53 17.23 -5.91
C ALA A 52 8.04 16.06 -6.77
N TRP A 53 6.78 16.08 -7.22
CA TRP A 53 6.15 14.97 -7.95
C TRP A 53 5.90 15.29 -9.43
N LEU A 54 6.62 16.26 -9.97
CA LEU A 54 6.59 16.53 -11.41
C LEU A 54 7.22 15.37 -12.20
N PRO A 55 6.84 15.17 -13.48
CA PRO A 55 7.29 14.03 -14.29
C PRO A 55 8.82 13.92 -14.40
N HIS A 56 9.48 15.06 -14.59
CA HIS A 56 10.95 15.13 -14.72
C HIS A 56 11.73 14.85 -13.42
N ARG A 57 11.04 14.73 -12.28
CA ARG A 57 11.63 14.32 -11.00
C ARG A 57 11.60 12.80 -10.80
N TYR A 58 10.86 12.07 -11.65
CA TYR A 58 10.71 10.63 -11.50
C TYR A 58 12.05 9.92 -11.66
N GLU A 59 12.36 9.05 -10.70
CA GLU A 59 13.49 8.16 -10.76
C GLU A 59 13.09 6.79 -10.20
N GLU A 60 13.10 5.77 -11.06
CA GLU A 60 12.64 4.40 -10.76
C GLU A 60 13.19 3.84 -9.44
N GLN A 61 14.43 4.16 -9.07
CA GLN A 61 15.08 3.57 -7.89
C GLN A 61 14.93 4.40 -6.61
N ARG A 62 14.82 5.73 -6.73
CA ARG A 62 14.87 6.61 -5.54
C ARG A 62 13.65 7.51 -5.39
N HIS A 63 12.93 7.81 -6.46
CA HIS A 63 11.80 8.74 -6.50
C HIS A 63 10.69 8.21 -7.42
N ASN A 64 9.95 7.21 -6.92
CA ASN A 64 8.96 6.42 -7.63
C ASN A 64 7.62 6.34 -6.86
N CYS A 65 6.67 5.53 -7.36
CA CYS A 65 5.36 5.33 -6.74
C CYS A 65 5.42 4.90 -5.27
N TYR A 66 6.39 4.06 -4.90
CA TYR A 66 6.57 3.62 -3.52
C TYR A 66 6.97 4.79 -2.63
N THR A 67 7.92 5.61 -3.07
CA THR A 67 8.35 6.78 -2.30
C THR A 67 7.28 7.87 -2.24
N PHE A 68 6.44 8.01 -3.26
CA PHE A 68 5.26 8.89 -3.24
C PHE A 68 4.31 8.50 -2.10
N ALA A 69 3.88 7.24 -2.07
CA ALA A 69 2.99 6.73 -1.04
C ALA A 69 3.61 6.88 0.36
N LEU A 70 4.88 6.48 0.53
CA LEU A 70 5.56 6.59 1.83
C LEU A 70 5.75 8.05 2.28
N ALA A 71 6.06 8.96 1.36
CA ALA A 71 6.22 10.38 1.67
C ALA A 71 4.90 10.99 2.15
N PHE A 72 3.77 10.67 1.50
CA PHE A 72 2.45 11.11 1.95
C PHE A 72 2.12 10.56 3.34
N VAL A 73 2.32 9.27 3.57
CA VAL A 73 2.13 8.64 4.90
C VAL A 73 2.96 9.35 5.96
N ASN A 74 4.22 9.66 5.65
CA ASN A 74 5.10 10.36 6.58
C ASN A 74 4.69 11.82 6.82
N ARG A 75 4.13 12.52 5.82
CA ARG A 75 3.54 13.86 6.00
C ARG A 75 2.39 13.82 6.99
N VAL A 76 1.46 12.88 6.82
CA VAL A 76 0.33 12.68 7.74
C VAL A 76 0.81 12.33 9.16
N ARG A 77 1.82 11.45 9.28
CA ARG A 77 2.39 11.08 10.59
C ARG A 77 3.05 12.26 11.29
N ARG A 78 3.83 13.07 10.57
CA ARG A 78 4.46 14.28 11.12
C ARG A 78 3.42 15.29 11.60
N GLY A 79 2.34 15.48 10.86
CA GLY A 79 1.20 16.33 11.29
C GLY A 79 0.55 15.88 12.59
N ARG A 80 0.79 14.63 13.01
CA ARG A 80 0.32 14.04 14.28
C ARG A 80 1.42 13.93 15.35
N GLY A 81 2.58 14.55 15.13
CA GLY A 81 3.73 14.44 16.03
C GLY A 81 4.33 13.03 16.11
N ARG A 82 4.10 12.18 15.08
CA ARG A 82 4.67 10.83 15.01
C ARG A 82 5.92 10.82 14.14
N GLU A 83 6.88 9.99 14.54
CA GLU A 83 8.09 9.74 13.75
C GLU A 83 7.76 9.19 12.35
N PRO A 84 8.53 9.62 11.33
CA PRO A 84 8.41 9.07 9.98
C PRO A 84 8.89 7.62 9.94
N LEU A 85 8.30 6.84 9.04
CA LEU A 85 8.67 5.47 8.76
C LEU A 85 9.78 5.44 7.70
N SER A 86 10.76 4.55 7.91
CA SER A 86 11.73 4.17 6.87
C SER A 86 11.08 3.24 5.86
N LYS A 87 11.72 3.07 4.68
CA LYS A 87 11.27 2.10 3.67
C LYS A 87 11.17 0.69 4.26
N ALA A 88 12.22 0.24 4.96
CA ALA A 88 12.26 -1.07 5.59
C ALA A 88 11.09 -1.27 6.56
N ARG A 89 10.90 -0.33 7.50
CA ARG A 89 9.84 -0.42 8.51
C ARG A 89 8.45 -0.42 7.88
N PHE A 90 8.21 0.44 6.88
CA PHE A 90 6.93 0.50 6.19
C PHE A 90 6.63 -0.81 5.45
N THR A 91 7.61 -1.33 4.71
CA THR A 91 7.45 -2.60 3.99
C THR A 91 7.20 -3.76 4.93
N GLU A 92 8.00 -3.90 5.99
CA GLU A 92 7.88 -5.02 6.94
C GLU A 92 6.59 -4.99 7.73
N SER A 93 6.17 -3.81 8.19
CA SER A 93 5.01 -3.69 9.08
C SER A 93 3.68 -3.68 8.34
N PHE A 94 3.63 -3.14 7.11
CA PHE A 94 2.37 -2.92 6.39
C PHE A 94 2.27 -3.75 5.11
N LEU A 95 3.31 -3.84 4.29
CA LEU A 95 3.20 -4.48 2.97
C LEU A 95 3.42 -5.99 3.01
N LEU A 96 4.42 -6.47 3.75
CA LEU A 96 4.76 -7.90 3.80
C LEU A 96 3.60 -8.79 4.30
N PRO A 97 2.84 -8.43 5.36
CA PRO A 97 1.74 -9.26 5.83
C PRO A 97 0.68 -9.49 4.74
N HIS A 98 0.28 -8.41 4.05
CA HIS A 98 -0.77 -8.47 3.03
C HIS A 98 -0.29 -9.11 1.72
N THR A 99 0.95 -8.85 1.31
CA THR A 99 1.52 -9.50 0.11
C THR A 99 1.72 -11.00 0.32
N ARG A 100 2.13 -11.44 1.53
CA ARG A 100 2.18 -12.87 1.88
C ARG A 100 0.79 -13.51 1.87
N GLN A 101 -0.21 -12.83 2.42
CA GLN A 101 -1.59 -13.33 2.42
C GLN A 101 -2.13 -13.45 0.99
N ALA A 102 -1.93 -12.42 0.15
CA ALA A 102 -2.34 -12.45 -1.24
C ALA A 102 -1.61 -13.54 -2.04
N ALA A 103 -0.30 -13.71 -1.83
CA ALA A 103 0.45 -14.79 -2.47
C ALA A 103 -0.09 -16.18 -2.10
N ARG A 104 -0.43 -16.41 -0.82
CA ARG A 104 -1.08 -17.66 -0.38
C ARG A 104 -2.44 -17.85 -1.05
N TYR A 105 -3.26 -16.81 -1.10
CA TYR A 105 -4.57 -16.86 -1.74
C TYR A 105 -4.46 -17.17 -3.23
N LEU A 106 -3.57 -16.50 -3.95
CA LEU A 106 -3.35 -16.73 -5.39
C LEU A 106 -2.85 -18.14 -5.67
N SER A 107 -1.95 -18.67 -4.84
CA SER A 107 -1.50 -20.06 -4.97
C SER A 107 -2.64 -21.05 -4.77
N LEU A 108 -3.46 -20.85 -3.75
CA LEU A 108 -4.64 -21.68 -3.48
C LEU A 108 -5.65 -21.62 -4.63
N GLN A 109 -5.95 -20.43 -5.12
CA GLN A 109 -6.90 -20.23 -6.22
C GLN A 109 -6.44 -20.92 -7.50
N ARG A 110 -5.14 -20.85 -7.82
CA ARG A 110 -4.55 -21.54 -8.96
C ARG A 110 -4.62 -23.06 -8.82
N GLU A 111 -4.37 -23.60 -7.63
CA GLU A 111 -4.46 -25.05 -7.42
C GLU A 111 -5.91 -25.54 -7.53
N LEU A 112 -6.87 -24.82 -6.94
CA LEU A 112 -8.29 -25.13 -7.03
C LEU A 112 -8.87 -24.96 -8.45
N ALA A 113 -8.23 -24.15 -9.30
CA ALA A 113 -8.60 -24.05 -10.71
C ALA A 113 -8.22 -25.30 -11.52
N HIS A 114 -7.26 -26.09 -11.03
CA HIS A 114 -6.76 -27.31 -11.68
C HIS A 114 -7.14 -28.61 -10.95
N ARG A 115 -7.61 -28.52 -9.70
CA ARG A 115 -7.97 -29.63 -8.81
C ARG A 115 -9.24 -29.30 -8.04
N ASP A 116 -10.12 -30.27 -7.83
CA ASP A 116 -11.38 -30.05 -7.10
C ASP A 116 -11.19 -29.77 -5.60
N PHE A 117 -9.99 -29.99 -5.06
CA PHE A 117 -9.67 -29.81 -3.64
C PHE A 117 -8.20 -29.39 -3.44
N TYR A 118 -7.95 -28.71 -2.32
CA TYR A 118 -6.61 -28.31 -1.86
C TYR A 118 -6.33 -28.92 -0.49
N ILE A 119 -5.18 -29.59 -0.33
CA ILE A 119 -4.76 -30.17 0.94
C ILE A 119 -3.85 -29.17 1.64
N VAL A 120 -4.28 -28.63 2.78
CA VAL A 120 -3.47 -27.74 3.61
C VAL A 120 -2.39 -28.57 4.31
N PRO A 121 -1.09 -28.27 4.10
CA PRO A 121 -0.04 -28.86 4.92
C PRO A 121 -0.24 -28.39 6.36
N LEU A 122 -0.36 -29.31 7.31
CA LEU A 122 -0.30 -28.96 8.72
C LEU A 122 1.07 -28.35 8.96
N ALA A 123 1.11 -27.12 9.49
CA ALA A 123 2.35 -26.54 9.97
C ALA A 123 2.91 -27.52 11.02
N GLU A 124 4.12 -28.03 10.79
CA GLU A 124 4.85 -28.72 11.84
C GLU A 124 4.99 -27.71 12.98
N GLU A 125 4.23 -27.92 14.05
CA GLU A 125 4.50 -27.25 15.32
C GLU A 125 5.98 -27.50 15.60
N GLU A 126 6.77 -26.42 15.72
CA GLU A 126 8.13 -26.46 16.21
C GLU A 126 8.10 -27.09 17.62
N ARG A 127 8.16 -28.42 17.65
CA ARG A 127 8.54 -29.22 18.80
C ARG A 127 10.05 -29.02 18.98
N ASP A 128 10.44 -27.84 19.46
CA ASP A 128 11.67 -27.73 20.22
C ASP A 128 11.33 -27.91 21.69
N SER A 129 11.80 -29.05 22.20
CA SER A 129 11.77 -29.48 23.60
C SER A 129 12.91 -28.85 24.39
#